data_AF-A0A974KDQ3-F1
#
_entry.id   AF-A0A974KDQ3-F1
#
_cell.length_a   1.000
_cell.length_b   1.000
_cell.length_c   1.000
_cell.angle_alpha   90.00
_cell.angle_beta   90.00
_cell.angle_gamma   90.00
#
_symmetry.space_group_name_H-M   'P 1'
#
loop_
_entity.id
_entity.type
_entity.pdbx_description
1 polymer ?
#
loop_
_entity_poly.entity_id
_entity_poly.type
_entity_poly.pdbx_seq_one_letter_code
_entity_poly.pdbx_strand_id
1 'polypeptide(L)' 'MDITLNEAAESAFQAELICRLMLDSDLAMTSGELNAMLTLLKQLSASAATWLIGKQGERMYQDRQGGQHEHD' A
#
# COMPACT_ATOMS: atom_id res chain seq x y z
N MET A 1 11.98 9.48 1.43
CA MET A 1 11.09 10.06 0.40
C MET A 1 9.69 9.70 0.86
N ASP A 2 8.88 10.68 1.24
CA ASP A 2 7.52 10.41 1.69
C ASP A 2 6.67 10.04 0.48
N ILE A 3 6.05 8.87 0.53
CA ILE A 3 5.09 8.44 -0.50
C ILE A 3 3.90 9.40 -0.45
N THR A 4 3.39 9.82 -1.59
CA THR A 4 2.17 10.64 -1.67
C THR A 4 0.92 9.76 -1.67
N LEU A 5 -0.25 10.36 -1.38
CA LEU A 5 -1.53 9.63 -1.48
C LEU A 5 -1.73 9.04 -2.88
N ASN A 6 -1.39 9.79 -3.92
CA ASN A 6 -1.57 9.36 -5.29
C ASN A 6 -0.69 8.16 -5.63
N GLU A 7 0.59 8.19 -5.25
CA GLU A 7 1.52 7.07 -5.45
C GLU A 7 1.11 5.82 -4.66
N ALA A 8 0.58 6.00 -3.44
CA ALA A 8 0.07 4.89 -2.62
C ALA A 8 -1.20 4.27 -3.24
N ALA A 9 -2.12 5.09 -3.73
CA ALA A 9 -3.33 4.65 -4.40
C ALA A 9 -3.01 3.91 -5.71
N GLU A 10 -2.09 4.46 -6.51
CA GLU A 10 -1.63 3.82 -7.73
C GLU A 10 -0.93 2.48 -7.43
N SER A 11 -0.09 2.43 -6.39
CA SER A 11 0.55 1.19 -5.95
C SER A 11 -0.47 0.12 -5.56
N ALA A 12 -1.51 0.49 -4.80
CA ALA A 12 -2.58 -0.42 -4.41
C ALA A 12 -3.40 -0.91 -5.61
N PHE A 13 -3.70 -0.02 -6.57
CA PHE A 13 -4.43 -0.35 -7.79
C PHE A 13 -3.63 -1.33 -8.67
N GLN A 14 -2.33 -1.08 -8.87
CA GLN A 14 -1.48 -1.99 -9.64
C GLN A 14 -1.34 -3.37 -8.97
N ALA A 15 -1.30 -3.41 -7.64
CA ALA A 15 -1.28 -4.68 -6.91
C ALA A 15 -2.58 -5.48 -7.12
N GLU A 16 -3.75 -4.82 -7.12
CA GLU A 16 -5.03 -5.46 -7.44
C GLU A 16 -5.04 -6.03 -8.86
N LEU A 17 -4.55 -5.27 -9.83
CA LEU A 17 -4.52 -5.71 -11.23
C LEU A 17 -3.64 -6.95 -11.41
N ILE A 18 -2.49 -7.02 -10.74
CA ILE A 18 -1.60 -8.19 -10.78
C ILE A 18 -2.29 -9.40 -10.14
N CYS A 19 -2.94 -9.24 -8.99
CA CYS A 19 -3.70 -10.33 -8.37
C CYS A 19 -4.78 -10.88 -9.32
N ARG A 20 -5.50 -10.01 -10.03
CA ARG A 20 -6.50 -10.43 -11.02
C ARG A 20 -5.88 -11.16 -12.19
N LEU A 21 -4.79 -10.64 -12.75
CA LEU A 21 -4.06 -11.31 -13.83
C LEU A 21 -3.61 -12.72 -13.41
N MET A 22 -3.14 -12.88 -12.17
CA MET A 22 -2.70 -14.18 -11.66
C MET A 22 -3.86 -15.16 -11.41
N LEU A 23 -5.02 -14.65 -10.95
CA LEU A 23 -6.20 -15.47 -10.64
C LEU A 23 -7.02 -15.85 -11.89
N ASP A 24 -7.11 -14.94 -12.86
CA ASP A 24 -7.90 -15.11 -14.08
C ASP A 24 -7.10 -15.75 -15.23
N SER A 25 -5.80 -16.03 -15.03
CA SER A 25 -4.96 -16.66 -16.06
C SER A 25 -5.20 -18.17 -16.13
N ASP A 26 -5.72 -18.63 -17.27
CA ASP A 26 -5.80 -20.05 -17.62
C ASP A 26 -4.45 -20.66 -18.01
N LEU A 27 -3.41 -19.83 -18.18
CA LEU A 27 -2.06 -20.27 -18.51
C LEU A 27 -1.27 -20.58 -17.24
N ALA A 28 -0.58 -21.72 -17.23
CA ALA A 28 0.34 -22.08 -16.17
C ALA A 28 1.56 -21.16 -16.21
N MET A 29 1.75 -20.37 -15.14
CA MET A 29 2.95 -19.56 -14.97
C MET A 29 4.13 -20.45 -14.59
N THR A 30 5.30 -20.12 -15.15
CA THR A 30 6.57 -20.66 -14.67
C THR A 30 6.87 -20.17 -13.26
N SER A 31 7.76 -20.88 -12.55
CA SER A 31 8.23 -20.44 -11.23
C SER A 31 8.93 -19.07 -11.28
N GLY A 32 9.57 -18.74 -12.41
CA GLY A 32 10.20 -17.44 -12.64
C GLY A 32 9.18 -16.31 -12.74
N GLU A 33 8.14 -16.49 -13.54
CA GLU A 33 7.04 -15.51 -13.69
C GLU A 33 6.29 -15.33 -12.37
N LEU A 34 5.97 -16.42 -11.67
CA LEU A 34 5.32 -16.37 -10.36
C LEU A 34 6.18 -15.57 -9.36
N ASN A 35 7.49 -15.83 -9.29
CA ASN A 35 8.39 -15.10 -8.39
C ASN A 35 8.48 -13.61 -8.75
N ALA A 36 8.49 -13.27 -10.04
CA ALA A 36 8.50 -11.88 -10.49
C ALA A 36 7.22 -11.15 -10.07
N MET A 37 6.06 -11.76 -10.29
CA MET A 37 4.76 -11.21 -9.89
C MET A 37 4.66 -11.03 -8.37
N LEU A 38 5.07 -12.03 -7.59
CA LEU A 38 5.08 -11.95 -6.12
C LEU A 38 6.04 -10.87 -5.60
N THR A 39 7.20 -10.70 -6.25
CA THR A 39 8.16 -9.65 -5.90
C THR A 39 7.55 -8.26 -6.15
N LEU A 40 6.90 -8.08 -7.30
CA LEU A 40 6.25 -6.82 -7.64
C LEU A 40 5.08 -6.52 -6.70
N LEU A 41 4.23 -7.52 -6.41
CA LEU A 41 3.15 -7.41 -5.42
C LEU A 41 3.67 -6.99 -4.05
N LYS A 42 4.77 -7.58 -3.58
CA LYS A 42 5.40 -7.20 -2.31
C LYS A 42 5.83 -5.74 -2.30
N GLN A 43 6.43 -5.24 -3.39
CA GLN A 43 6.87 -3.85 -3.48
C GLN A 43 5.69 -2.87 -3.48
N LEU A 44 4.69 -3.12 -4.32
CA LEU A 44 3.50 -2.28 -4.45
C LEU A 44 2.68 -2.24 -3.16
N SER A 45 2.43 -3.41 -2.55
CA SER A 45 1.70 -3.48 -1.28
C SER A 45 2.47 -2.83 -0.13
N ALA A 46 3.80 -2.97 -0.07
CA ALA A 46 4.62 -2.29 0.93
C ALA A 46 4.60 -0.77 0.76
N SER A 47 4.61 -0.26 -0.47
CA SER A 47 4.48 1.17 -0.77
C SER A 47 3.15 1.73 -0.23
N ALA A 48 2.03 1.10 -0.59
CA ALA A 48 0.70 1.50 -0.13
C ALA A 48 0.56 1.40 1.41
N ALA A 49 1.05 0.31 2.00
CA ALA A 49 1.01 0.09 3.45
C ALA A 49 1.84 1.13 4.21
N THR A 50 3.03 1.48 3.70
CA THR A 50 3.90 2.49 4.31
C THR A 50 3.18 3.83 4.40
N TRP A 51 2.51 4.25 3.33
CA TRP A 51 1.72 5.48 3.34
C TRP A 51 0.56 5.42 4.34
N LEU A 52 -0.20 4.32 4.34
CA LEU A 52 -1.36 4.15 5.21
C LEU A 52 -0.96 4.19 6.70
N ILE A 53 0.13 3.52 7.07
CA ILE A 53 0.67 3.51 8.44
C ILE A 53 1.14 4.92 8.83
N GLY A 54 1.88 5.60 7.95
CA GLY A 54 2.32 6.97 8.16
C GLY A 54 1.14 7.92 8.43
N LYS A 55 0.08 7.82 7.62
CA LYS A 55 -1.14 8.64 7.80
C LYS A 55 -1.94 8.31 9.04
N GLN A 56 -2.00 7.04 9.45
CA GLN A 56 -2.61 6.69 10.73
C GLN A 56 -1.81 7.31 11.89
N GLY A 57 -0.48 7.28 11.82
CA GLY A 57 0.39 7.95 12.77
C GLY A 57 0.10 9.44 12.87
N GLU A 58 0.10 10.18 11.75
CA GLU A 58 -0.19 11.61 11.71
C GLU A 58 -1.53 11.96 12.39
N ARG A 59 -2.61 11.21 12.08
CA ARG A 59 -3.93 11.43 12.70
C ARG A 59 -3.90 11.23 14.21
N MET A 60 -3.27 10.16 14.69
CA MET A 60 -3.14 9.90 16.13
C MET A 60 -2.35 11.00 16.86
N TYR A 61 -1.32 11.56 16.23
CA TYR A 61 -0.57 12.68 16.81
C TYR A 61 -1.40 13.97 16.86
N GLN A 62 -2.20 14.26 15.81
CA GLN A 62 -3.08 15.42 15.77
C GLN A 62 -4.21 15.33 16.81
N ASP A 63 -4.86 14.18 16.95
CA ASP A 63 -5.91 13.96 17.96
C ASP A 63 -5.38 14.18 19.39
N ARG A 64 -4.14 13.76 19.64
CA ARG A 64 -3.49 13.92 20.95
C ARG A 64 -3.15 15.39 21.27
N GLN A 65 -2.81 16.19 20.25
CA GLN A 65 -2.53 17.62 20.41
C GLN A 65 -3.81 18.46 20.49
N GLY A 66 -4.86 18.10 19.74
CA GLY A 66 -6.16 18.78 19.78
C GLY A 66 -6.85 18.70 21.14
N GLY A 67 -6.72 17.58 21.86
CA GLY A 67 -7.27 17.41 23.21
C GLY A 67 -6.53 18.18 24.33
N GLN A 68 -5.35 18.75 24.06
CA GLN A 68 -4.61 19.56 25.05
C GLN A 68 -4.97 21.05 25.02
N HIS A 69 -5.67 21.52 23.99
CA HIS A 69 -6.04 22.95 23.85
C HIS A 69 -7.45 23.29 24.36
N GLU A 70 -8.26 22.32 24.77
CA GLU A 70 -9.63 22.54 25.28
C GLU A 70 -9.69 22.68 26.82
N HIS A 71 -8.56 22.75 27.50
CA HIS A 71 -8.48 22.78 28.97
C HIS A 71 -7.81 24.03 29.57
N ASP A 72 -7.71 25.12 28.79
CA ASP A 72 -7.25 26.44 29.26
C ASP A 72 -8.38 27.47 29.32
#